data_AF-A0A2E7S492-F1
#
_entry.id   AF-A0A2E7S492-F1
#
_cell.length_a   1.000
_cell.length_b   1.000
_cell.length_c   1.000
_cell.angle_alpha   90.00
_cell.angle_beta   90.00
_cell.angle_gamma   90.00
#
_symmetry.space_group_name_H-M   'P 1'
#
loop_
_entity.id
_entity.type
_entity.pdbx_description
1 polymer ?
#
loop_
_entity_poly.entity_id
_entity_poly.type
_entity_poly.pdbx_seq_one_letter_code
_entity_poly.pdbx_strand_id
1 'polypeptide(L)'
;MEQLEGWLVLDGYEDEPAAFGVPNYLGFHIRYICGVLESRGVPYTYMTIDQWRLHHKERLSTPDARANLRSELSDLDGAVILAGAIVPGKYVRGTPISRKELDEVLSILPSSSPVLCGGWAIRHWRYDGWTSLRSNLFCAVQDTDATLDNFISTGNWEHKKRTPEQWSRWAISGASSKAVTDHPDLTTQDGRAGPLTYEIELYQGCVRFKRGCRFCIEPKKGLPLWRTEKDVLSEITAALDSRVVNVRIGGATDIYTYKAEGVEDLEYPIPNPEPIAKVLHGAREDERLKILHVDNANPSIVAENLEPSTEITKTLVETLSDGAVLSFGLESADPEVHE
;
A
#
# COMPACT_ATOMS: atom_id res chain seq x y z
N MET A 1 26.16 -3.45 -9.82
CA MET A 1 25.13 -3.46 -8.78
C MET A 1 25.54 -2.35 -7.83
N GLU A 2 24.70 -1.35 -7.64
CA GLU A 2 25.00 -0.29 -6.67
C GLU A 2 25.21 -0.90 -5.29
N GLN A 3 26.14 -0.32 -4.52
CA GLN A 3 26.43 -0.77 -3.18
C GLN A 3 25.18 -0.56 -2.32
N LEU A 4 24.77 -1.61 -1.59
CA LEU A 4 23.66 -1.49 -0.64
C LEU A 4 24.08 -0.51 0.46
N GLU A 5 23.29 0.55 0.65
CA GLU A 5 23.59 1.62 1.60
C GLU A 5 22.38 1.88 2.51
N GLY A 6 22.67 2.15 3.78
CA GLY A 6 21.69 2.57 4.78
C GLY A 6 20.73 1.46 5.18
N TRP A 7 19.43 1.74 5.15
CA TRP A 7 18.39 0.74 5.41
C TRP A 7 18.04 -0.07 4.16
N LEU A 8 17.75 -1.36 4.30
CA LEU A 8 17.09 -2.12 3.23
C LEU A 8 15.57 -2.00 3.38
N VAL A 9 14.89 -1.53 2.34
CA VAL A 9 13.42 -1.60 2.23
C VAL A 9 13.07 -2.66 1.18
N LEU A 10 12.59 -3.80 1.64
CA LEU A 10 12.15 -4.90 0.79
C LEU A 10 10.62 -4.86 0.61
N ASP A 11 10.20 -4.58 -0.62
CA ASP A 11 8.80 -4.65 -1.02
C ASP A 11 8.42 -6.10 -1.35
N GLY A 12 7.80 -6.78 -0.39
CA GLY A 12 7.20 -8.09 -0.58
C GLY A 12 5.83 -8.06 -1.26
N TYR A 13 5.43 -6.90 -1.76
CA TYR A 13 4.12 -6.56 -2.28
C TYR A 13 2.99 -6.62 -1.25
N GLU A 14 1.93 -5.89 -1.58
CA GLU A 14 0.66 -5.92 -0.89
C GLU A 14 -0.46 -6.32 -1.84
N ASP A 15 -1.44 -7.04 -1.29
CA ASP A 15 -2.70 -7.37 -1.95
C ASP A 15 -3.75 -7.55 -0.85
N GLU A 16 -4.47 -6.46 -0.60
CA GLU A 16 -5.53 -6.33 0.38
C GLU A 16 -6.84 -6.00 -0.37
N PRO A 17 -8.03 -6.22 0.23
CA PRO A 17 -9.30 -5.94 -0.44
C PRO A 17 -9.44 -4.53 -1.04
N ALA A 18 -8.76 -3.54 -0.45
CA ALA A 18 -8.76 -2.16 -0.91
C ALA A 18 -7.35 -1.66 -1.34
N ALA A 19 -6.34 -2.52 -1.48
CA ALA A 19 -4.98 -2.07 -1.79
C ALA A 19 -4.23 -3.05 -2.70
N PHE A 20 -3.73 -2.56 -3.83
CA PHE A 20 -2.90 -3.34 -4.74
C PHE A 20 -1.46 -2.84 -4.75
N GLY A 21 -0.51 -3.77 -4.66
CA GLY A 21 0.92 -3.46 -4.78
C GLY A 21 1.70 -4.48 -5.57
N VAL A 22 1.03 -5.45 -6.20
CA VAL A 22 1.69 -6.40 -7.10
C VAL A 22 1.81 -5.77 -8.50
N PRO A 23 2.98 -5.85 -9.17
CA PRO A 23 3.20 -5.22 -10.47
C PRO A 23 2.10 -5.52 -11.49
N ASN A 24 1.59 -4.52 -12.21
CA ASN A 24 2.10 -3.15 -12.37
C ASN A 24 1.66 -2.11 -11.31
N TYR A 25 1.08 -2.51 -10.19
CA TYR A 25 0.67 -1.57 -9.14
C TYR A 25 1.82 -1.24 -8.19
N LEU A 26 1.87 0.01 -7.72
CA LEU A 26 2.71 0.44 -6.61
C LEU A 26 1.82 0.88 -5.45
N GLY A 27 1.81 0.06 -4.41
CA GLY A 27 0.98 0.22 -3.23
C GLY A 27 1.42 1.38 -2.34
N PHE A 28 0.51 1.86 -1.51
CA PHE A 28 0.76 3.02 -0.67
C PHE A 28 1.55 2.70 0.60
N HIS A 29 1.43 1.49 1.17
CA HIS A 29 2.12 1.17 2.43
C HIS A 29 3.64 1.16 2.27
N ILE A 30 4.15 0.61 1.16
CA ILE A 30 5.59 0.61 0.89
C ILE A 30 6.12 2.03 0.66
N ARG A 31 5.34 2.87 -0.03
CA ARG A 31 5.71 4.26 -0.25
C ARG A 31 5.67 5.07 1.04
N TYR A 32 4.77 4.80 1.97
CA TYR A 32 4.77 5.48 3.27
C TYR A 32 5.99 5.08 4.11
N ILE A 33 6.38 3.81 4.08
CA ILE A 33 7.64 3.33 4.70
C ILE A 33 8.83 4.10 4.11
N CYS A 34 8.90 4.20 2.78
CA CYS A 34 9.96 4.98 2.11
C CYS A 34 9.86 6.47 2.45
N GLY A 35 8.65 7.02 2.51
CA GLY A 35 8.37 8.40 2.85
C GLY A 35 8.85 8.79 4.26
N VAL A 36 8.84 7.85 5.22
CA VAL A 36 9.47 8.05 6.54
C VAL A 36 10.96 8.30 6.38
N LEU A 37 11.66 7.42 5.64
CA LEU A 37 13.11 7.50 5.43
C LEU A 37 13.50 8.76 4.66
N GLU A 38 12.77 9.07 3.57
CA GLU A 38 12.94 10.29 2.79
C GLU A 38 12.73 11.54 3.64
N SER A 39 11.64 11.60 4.42
CA SER A 39 11.34 12.76 5.27
C SER A 39 12.37 13.02 6.37
N ARG A 40 13.18 12.00 6.71
CA ARG A 40 14.26 12.06 7.70
C ARG A 40 15.65 12.17 7.09
N GLY A 41 15.79 12.10 5.77
CA GLY A 41 17.08 12.04 5.08
C GLY A 41 17.90 10.81 5.46
N VAL A 42 17.25 9.70 5.82
CA VAL A 42 17.93 8.44 6.15
C VAL A 42 18.22 7.70 4.85
N PRO A 43 19.50 7.39 4.53
CA PRO A 43 19.83 6.62 3.35
C PRO A 43 19.19 5.23 3.39
N TYR A 44 18.73 4.77 2.24
CA TYR A 44 18.18 3.43 2.12
C TYR A 44 18.28 2.92 0.69
N THR A 45 18.23 1.60 0.56
CA THR A 45 18.08 0.89 -0.70
C THR A 45 16.68 0.30 -0.78
N TYR A 46 15.96 0.62 -1.84
CA TYR A 46 14.67 0.01 -2.16
C TYR A 46 14.88 -1.19 -3.07
N MET A 47 14.15 -2.28 -2.83
CA MET A 47 14.17 -3.46 -3.68
C MET A 47 12.82 -4.18 -3.63
N THR A 48 12.29 -4.61 -4.78
CA THR A 48 11.13 -5.49 -4.82
C THR A 48 11.52 -6.95 -4.58
N ILE A 49 10.56 -7.77 -4.14
CA ILE A 49 10.80 -9.21 -3.98
C ILE A 49 11.18 -9.88 -5.30
N ASP A 50 10.71 -9.38 -6.45
CA ASP A 50 11.14 -9.90 -7.75
C ASP A 50 12.59 -9.55 -8.07
N GLN A 51 13.03 -8.32 -7.76
CA GLN A 51 14.44 -7.94 -7.87
C GLN A 51 15.30 -8.79 -6.92
N TRP A 52 14.84 -9.02 -5.68
CA TRP A 52 15.52 -9.90 -4.73
C TRP A 52 15.67 -11.32 -5.30
N ARG A 53 14.60 -11.89 -5.88
CA ARG A 53 14.63 -13.20 -6.52
C ARG A 53 15.64 -13.25 -7.65
N LEU A 54 15.64 -12.24 -8.53
CA LEU A 54 16.55 -12.17 -9.68
C LEU A 54 18.01 -12.03 -9.28
N HIS A 55 18.31 -11.21 -8.27
CA HIS A 55 19.69 -10.86 -7.92
C HIS A 55 20.31 -11.78 -6.86
N HIS A 56 19.50 -12.39 -6.00
CA HIS A 56 20.01 -13.02 -4.78
C HIS A 56 19.60 -14.48 -4.60
N LYS A 57 18.55 -14.97 -5.25
CA LYS A 57 18.10 -16.37 -5.09
C LYS A 57 19.18 -17.40 -5.42
N GLU A 58 19.91 -17.20 -6.52
CA GLU A 58 21.03 -18.09 -6.88
C GLU A 58 22.18 -17.98 -5.88
N ARG A 59 22.41 -16.78 -5.32
CA ARG A 59 23.46 -16.53 -4.33
C ARG A 59 23.17 -17.20 -2.98
N LEU A 60 21.94 -17.61 -2.72
CA LEU A 60 21.57 -18.38 -1.53
C LEU A 60 21.86 -19.89 -1.66
N SER A 61 22.20 -20.37 -2.87
CA SER A 61 22.35 -21.80 -3.16
C SER A 61 23.67 -22.42 -2.68
N THR A 62 24.75 -21.66 -2.63
CA THR A 62 26.07 -22.14 -2.18
C THR A 62 26.52 -21.44 -0.89
N PRO A 63 27.25 -22.14 0.01
CA PRO A 63 27.73 -21.54 1.25
C PRO A 63 28.57 -20.27 1.03
N ASP A 64 29.45 -20.28 0.03
CA ASP A 64 30.35 -19.15 -0.26
C ASP A 64 29.59 -17.93 -0.79
N ALA A 65 28.66 -18.13 -1.74
CA ALA A 65 27.86 -17.03 -2.27
C ALA A 65 26.93 -16.43 -1.20
N ARG A 66 26.42 -17.29 -0.30
CA ARG A 66 25.61 -16.87 0.85
C ARG A 66 26.44 -16.07 1.85
N ALA A 67 27.68 -16.49 2.13
CA ALA A 67 28.58 -15.75 3.00
C ALA A 67 28.93 -14.38 2.42
N ASN A 68 29.18 -14.29 1.11
CA ASN A 68 29.44 -13.04 0.42
C ASN A 68 28.23 -12.09 0.47
N LEU A 69 27.02 -12.58 0.20
CA LEU A 69 25.80 -11.78 0.31
C LEU A 69 25.58 -11.29 1.75
N ARG A 70 25.82 -12.14 2.74
CA ARG A 70 25.75 -11.76 4.15
C ARG A 70 26.75 -10.67 4.51
N SER A 71 27.94 -10.68 3.89
CA SER A 71 28.94 -9.61 4.06
C SER A 71 28.52 -8.32 3.37
N GLU A 72 27.86 -8.37 2.21
CA GLU A 72 27.32 -7.15 1.58
C GLU A 72 26.21 -6.52 2.42
N LEU A 73 25.40 -7.35 3.07
CA LEU A 73 24.32 -6.90 3.94
C LEU A 73 24.79 -6.50 5.35
N SER A 74 26.05 -6.74 5.71
CA SER A 74 26.58 -6.39 7.05
C SER A 74 26.72 -4.90 7.27
N ASP A 75 26.81 -4.13 6.19
CA ASP A 75 26.98 -2.68 6.23
C ASP A 75 25.63 -1.94 6.32
N LEU A 76 24.51 -2.67 6.33
CA LEU A 76 23.17 -2.09 6.47
C LEU A 76 22.86 -1.70 7.93
N ASP A 77 22.28 -0.51 8.08
CA ASP A 77 21.82 0.05 9.36
C ASP A 77 20.59 -0.70 9.91
N GLY A 78 19.81 -1.32 9.03
CA GLY A 78 18.58 -2.04 9.37
C GLY A 78 17.84 -2.53 8.14
N ALA A 79 16.74 -3.25 8.35
CA ALA A 79 15.86 -3.68 7.28
C ALA A 79 14.38 -3.49 7.64
N VAL A 80 13.58 -3.09 6.64
CA VAL A 80 12.12 -3.08 6.69
C VAL A 80 11.61 -3.98 5.58
N ILE A 81 10.76 -4.94 5.93
CA ILE A 81 10.16 -5.88 4.99
C ILE A 81 8.64 -5.73 5.06
N LEU A 82 8.03 -5.33 3.95
CA LEU A 82 6.58 -5.31 3.82
C LEU A 82 6.10 -6.65 3.25
N ALA A 83 5.14 -7.29 3.92
CA ALA A 83 4.39 -8.41 3.38
C ALA A 83 2.89 -8.16 3.63
N GLY A 84 2.21 -7.63 2.61
CA GLY A 84 0.82 -7.18 2.71
C GLY A 84 -0.22 -8.15 2.14
N ALA A 85 0.19 -9.11 1.30
CA ALA A 85 -0.74 -9.95 0.57
C ALA A 85 -1.48 -10.97 1.47
N ILE A 86 -2.80 -10.85 1.50
CA ILE A 86 -3.69 -11.75 2.23
C ILE A 86 -4.87 -12.25 1.39
N VAL A 87 -5.09 -11.65 0.22
CA VAL A 87 -6.13 -12.07 -0.71
C VAL A 87 -5.56 -13.18 -1.61
N PRO A 88 -6.29 -14.30 -1.81
CA PRO A 88 -5.92 -15.29 -2.81
C PRO A 88 -6.00 -14.67 -4.20
N GLY A 89 -4.86 -14.42 -4.82
CA GLY A 89 -4.75 -13.78 -6.13
C GLY A 89 -4.03 -14.64 -7.17
N LYS A 90 -4.38 -14.45 -8.44
CA LYS A 90 -3.54 -14.83 -9.58
C LYS A 90 -2.96 -13.57 -10.19
N TYR A 91 -1.64 -13.51 -10.23
CA TYR A 91 -0.92 -12.32 -10.63
C TYR A 91 -0.29 -12.51 -12.02
N VAL A 92 -0.28 -11.45 -12.82
CA VAL A 92 0.15 -11.53 -14.22
C VAL A 92 1.67 -11.60 -14.36
N ARG A 93 2.43 -10.94 -13.47
CA ARG A 93 3.91 -10.84 -13.58
C ARG A 93 4.65 -11.20 -12.29
N GLY A 94 4.41 -10.46 -11.21
CA GLY A 94 5.07 -10.70 -9.91
C GLY A 94 4.22 -11.57 -8.99
N THR A 95 4.82 -12.12 -7.95
CA THR A 95 4.08 -12.76 -6.85
C THR A 95 4.49 -12.18 -5.51
N PRO A 96 3.56 -11.97 -4.55
CA PRO A 96 3.92 -11.53 -3.22
C PRO A 96 4.93 -12.45 -2.54
N ILE A 97 5.66 -11.92 -1.57
CA ILE A 97 6.62 -12.69 -0.77
C ILE A 97 5.89 -13.80 0.00
N SER A 98 6.43 -15.02 -0.07
CA SER A 98 5.96 -16.13 0.76
C SER A 98 6.61 -16.13 2.14
N ARG A 99 5.96 -16.76 3.13
CA ARG A 99 6.56 -16.99 4.46
C ARG A 99 7.94 -17.65 4.39
N LYS A 100 8.11 -18.62 3.49
CA LYS A 100 9.39 -19.31 3.27
C LYS A 100 10.47 -18.34 2.77
N GLU A 101 10.14 -17.50 1.80
CA GLU A 101 11.07 -16.48 1.30
C GLU A 101 11.41 -15.43 2.36
N LEU A 102 10.44 -15.03 3.18
CA LEU A 102 10.71 -14.18 4.32
C LEU A 102 11.72 -14.82 5.29
N ASP A 103 11.51 -16.09 5.67
CA ASP A 103 12.46 -16.82 6.53
C ASP A 103 13.86 -16.91 5.89
N GLU A 104 13.94 -17.12 4.57
CA GLU A 104 15.21 -17.12 3.82
C GLU A 104 15.91 -15.76 3.90
N VAL A 105 15.21 -14.65 3.66
CA VAL A 105 15.73 -13.27 3.79
C VAL A 105 16.19 -13.00 5.22
N LEU A 106 15.37 -13.32 6.22
CA LEU A 106 15.71 -13.10 7.63
C LEU A 106 16.96 -13.88 8.07
N SER A 107 17.22 -15.04 7.45
CA SER A 107 18.34 -15.93 7.77
C SER A 107 19.71 -15.45 7.24
N ILE A 108 19.71 -14.47 6.32
CA ILE A 108 20.93 -13.88 5.75
C ILE A 108 21.21 -12.49 6.30
N LEU A 109 20.21 -11.80 6.85
CA LEU A 109 20.39 -10.49 7.45
C LEU A 109 21.27 -10.60 8.71
N PRO A 110 22.24 -9.69 8.93
CA PRO A 110 23.15 -9.76 10.07
C PRO A 110 22.40 -9.73 11.41
N SER A 111 22.74 -10.58 12.36
CA SER A 111 22.02 -10.70 13.65
C SER A 111 22.08 -9.46 14.55
N SER A 112 22.93 -8.48 14.24
CA SER A 112 23.00 -7.18 14.92
C SER A 112 22.02 -6.16 14.35
N SER A 113 21.69 -6.22 13.05
CA SER A 113 20.92 -5.17 12.38
C SER A 113 19.43 -5.26 12.71
N PRO A 114 18.79 -4.19 13.21
CA PRO A 114 17.37 -4.18 13.54
C PRO A 114 16.50 -4.50 12.30
N VAL A 115 15.47 -5.32 12.48
CA VAL A 115 14.54 -5.69 11.40
C VAL A 115 13.11 -5.39 11.79
N LEU A 116 12.39 -4.71 10.92
CA LEU A 116 10.96 -4.47 11.00
C LEU A 116 10.23 -5.27 9.92
N CYS A 117 9.29 -6.13 10.30
CA CYS A 117 8.35 -6.74 9.37
C CYS A 117 6.96 -6.15 9.57
N GLY A 118 6.30 -5.77 8.48
CA GLY A 118 4.97 -5.16 8.51
C GLY A 118 4.04 -5.65 7.41
N GLY A 119 2.79 -5.20 7.44
CA GLY A 119 1.73 -5.64 6.52
C GLY A 119 0.85 -6.75 7.11
N TRP A 120 -0.31 -6.97 6.48
CA TRP A 120 -1.31 -7.90 7.00
C TRP A 120 -0.91 -9.38 6.92
N ALA A 121 -0.06 -9.77 5.96
CA ALA A 121 0.44 -11.14 5.88
C ALA A 121 1.26 -11.50 7.11
N ILE A 122 2.11 -10.59 7.61
CA ILE A 122 2.87 -10.76 8.85
C ILE A 122 1.94 -11.02 10.04
N ARG A 123 0.86 -10.23 10.16
CA ARG A 123 -0.12 -10.40 11.23
C ARG A 123 -0.78 -11.77 11.14
N HIS A 124 -1.23 -12.17 9.95
CA HIS A 124 -1.87 -13.47 9.72
C HIS A 124 -0.94 -14.63 10.07
N TRP A 125 0.30 -14.62 9.55
CA TRP A 125 1.27 -15.67 9.84
C TRP A 125 1.57 -15.78 11.34
N ARG A 126 1.60 -14.67 12.08
CA ARG A 126 1.76 -14.71 13.54
C ARG A 126 0.56 -15.34 14.25
N TYR A 127 -0.66 -15.04 13.81
CA TYR A 127 -1.86 -15.70 14.33
C TYR A 127 -1.84 -17.21 14.03
N ASP A 128 -1.27 -17.61 12.91
CA ASP A 128 -1.05 -19.02 12.52
C ASP A 128 0.19 -19.66 13.20
N GLY A 129 0.77 -19.00 14.20
CA GLY A 129 1.87 -19.53 15.01
C GLY A 129 3.27 -19.36 14.41
N TRP A 130 3.46 -18.53 13.37
CA TRP A 130 4.80 -18.17 12.91
C TRP A 130 5.57 -17.43 14.00
N THR A 131 6.75 -17.95 14.31
CA THR A 131 7.72 -17.37 15.24
C THR A 131 9.06 -17.34 14.54
N SER A 132 9.73 -16.19 14.56
CA SER A 132 11.11 -16.09 14.10
C SER A 132 12.05 -16.35 15.26
N LEU A 133 13.16 -17.06 15.00
CA LEU A 133 14.22 -17.30 15.98
C LEU A 133 15.12 -16.06 16.20
N ARG A 134 14.88 -14.99 15.44
CA ARG A 134 15.65 -13.75 15.47
C ARG A 134 15.20 -12.86 16.63
N SER A 135 16.13 -12.49 17.51
CA SER A 135 15.85 -11.66 18.69
C SER A 135 15.65 -10.17 18.38
N ASN A 136 16.21 -9.68 17.28
CA ASN A 136 16.13 -8.30 16.81
C ASN A 136 15.13 -8.10 15.66
N LEU A 137 14.09 -8.94 15.61
CA LEU A 137 12.95 -8.79 14.71
C LEU A 137 11.78 -8.16 15.47
N PHE A 138 11.23 -7.08 14.92
CA PHE A 138 9.96 -6.53 15.35
C PHE A 138 8.90 -6.73 14.27
N CYS A 139 7.75 -7.30 14.64
CA CYS A 139 6.63 -7.49 13.71
C CYS A 139 5.53 -6.49 14.05
N ALA A 140 5.38 -5.44 13.23
CA ALA A 140 4.37 -4.41 13.43
C ALA A 140 2.95 -4.98 13.33
N VAL A 141 2.14 -4.76 14.36
CA VAL A 141 0.69 -5.09 14.36
C VAL A 141 -0.19 -3.85 14.17
N GLN A 142 0.43 -2.68 14.00
CA GLN A 142 -0.21 -1.41 13.64
C GLN A 142 0.46 -0.86 12.37
N ASP A 143 0.58 0.46 12.21
CA ASP A 143 1.12 1.09 11.02
C ASP A 143 2.65 0.92 10.97
N THR A 144 3.16 0.30 9.90
CA THR A 144 4.57 -0.07 9.76
C THR A 144 5.46 1.16 9.66
N ASP A 145 5.03 2.15 8.89
CA ASP A 145 5.61 3.48 8.73
C ASP A 145 5.73 4.22 10.07
N ALA A 146 4.63 4.33 10.84
CA ALA A 146 4.68 5.00 12.15
C ALA A 146 5.56 4.25 13.18
N THR A 147 5.55 2.93 13.12
CA THR A 147 6.42 2.08 13.95
C THR A 147 7.90 2.29 13.61
N LEU A 148 8.23 2.38 12.32
CA LEU A 148 9.57 2.68 11.84
C LEU A 148 10.04 4.06 12.29
N ASP A 149 9.20 5.09 12.11
CA ASP A 149 9.46 6.47 12.51
C ASP A 149 9.81 6.58 14.00
N ASN A 150 9.07 5.85 14.85
CA ASN A 150 9.33 5.80 16.28
C ASN A 150 10.69 5.18 16.60
N PHE A 151 11.04 4.07 15.95
CA PHE A 151 12.32 3.42 16.16
C PHE A 151 13.48 4.30 15.72
N ILE A 152 13.39 4.93 14.54
CA ILE A 152 14.42 5.87 14.07
C ILE A 152 14.56 7.06 15.01
N SER A 153 13.47 7.53 15.61
CA SER A 153 13.49 8.66 16.55
C SER A 153 14.03 8.33 17.94
N THR A 154 13.76 7.12 18.44
CA THR A 154 13.93 6.78 19.86
C THR A 154 14.88 5.62 20.13
N GLY A 155 15.24 4.86 19.09
CA GLY A 155 15.96 3.59 19.20
C GLY A 155 15.13 2.43 19.75
N ASN A 156 13.83 2.63 20.00
CA ASN A 156 12.97 1.63 20.62
C ASN A 156 11.81 1.22 19.71
N TRP A 157 11.56 -0.08 19.64
CA TRP A 157 10.41 -0.60 18.91
C TRP A 157 9.13 -0.45 19.73
N GLU A 158 8.10 0.12 19.10
CA GLU A 158 6.77 0.23 19.69
C GLU A 158 5.73 0.24 18.57
N HIS A 159 4.60 -0.45 18.77
CA HIS A 159 3.50 -0.39 17.83
C HIS A 159 2.89 1.01 17.85
N LYS A 160 2.93 1.71 16.71
CA LYS A 160 2.35 3.05 16.55
C LYS A 160 1.28 3.07 15.47
N LYS A 161 0.32 3.99 15.65
CA LYS A 161 -0.58 4.44 14.59
C LYS A 161 -0.11 5.79 14.08
N ARG A 162 -0.27 6.03 12.78
CA ARG A 162 0.04 7.32 12.15
C ARG A 162 -0.98 8.38 12.57
N THR A 163 -0.50 9.59 12.79
CA THR A 163 -1.33 10.80 12.88
C THR A 163 -1.69 11.30 11.47
N PRO A 164 -2.75 12.11 11.30
CA PRO A 164 -3.08 12.72 10.01
C PRO A 164 -1.91 13.51 9.40
N GLU A 165 -1.15 14.22 10.22
CA GLU A 165 0.00 15.01 9.79
C GLU A 165 1.16 14.13 9.31
N GLN A 166 1.41 13.03 10.02
CA GLN A 166 2.39 12.02 9.58
C GLN A 166 1.98 11.38 8.27
N TRP A 167 0.70 11.01 8.13
CA TRP A 167 0.18 10.40 6.92
C TRP A 167 0.31 11.32 5.71
N SER A 168 -0.14 12.58 5.80
CA SER A 168 0.03 13.56 4.72
C SER A 168 1.50 13.74 4.35
N ARG A 169 2.39 13.91 5.34
CA ARG A 169 3.82 14.08 5.12
C ARG A 169 4.45 12.89 4.40
N TRP A 170 4.24 11.67 4.91
CA TRP A 170 4.87 10.48 4.35
C TRP A 170 4.26 10.04 3.03
N ALA A 171 2.99 10.37 2.77
CA ALA A 171 2.40 10.19 1.46
C ALA A 171 3.08 11.08 0.41
N ILE A 172 3.27 12.37 0.71
CA ILE A 172 3.95 13.31 -0.19
C ILE A 172 5.43 12.94 -0.36
N SER A 173 6.17 12.67 0.72
CA SER A 173 7.58 12.24 0.63
C SER A 173 7.72 10.88 -0.08
N GLY A 174 6.76 9.99 0.11
CA GLY A 174 6.70 8.68 -0.55
C GLY A 174 6.48 8.78 -2.07
N ALA A 175 5.80 9.82 -2.54
CA ALA A 175 5.48 10.04 -3.95
C ALA A 175 6.69 10.30 -4.84
N SER A 176 7.80 10.77 -4.26
CA SER A 176 9.08 10.99 -4.93
C SER A 176 10.19 10.09 -4.40
N SER A 177 9.84 9.04 -3.67
CA SER A 177 10.80 8.14 -3.03
C SER A 177 11.42 7.14 -4.00
N LYS A 178 12.49 6.45 -3.58
CA LYS A 178 13.10 5.35 -4.36
C LYS A 178 12.12 4.23 -4.74
N ALA A 179 11.05 4.03 -3.98
CA ALA A 179 10.00 3.06 -4.35
C ALA A 179 9.27 3.45 -5.65
N VAL A 180 9.30 4.73 -6.02
CA VAL A 180 8.73 5.27 -7.26
C VAL A 180 9.84 5.40 -8.31
N THR A 181 10.89 6.17 -8.01
CA THR A 181 11.92 6.55 -9.01
C THR A 181 12.70 5.36 -9.55
N ASP A 182 12.88 4.32 -8.72
CA ASP A 182 13.65 3.13 -9.07
C ASP A 182 12.72 1.96 -9.42
N HIS A 183 11.40 2.21 -9.50
CA HIS A 183 10.43 1.17 -9.82
C HIS A 183 10.61 0.67 -11.26
N PRO A 184 10.70 -0.65 -11.50
CA PRO A 184 10.99 -1.20 -12.83
C PRO A 184 9.92 -0.88 -13.88
N ASP A 185 8.69 -0.59 -13.46
CA ASP A 185 7.58 -0.22 -14.35
C ASP A 185 7.40 1.30 -14.54
N LEU A 186 8.20 2.16 -13.91
CA LEU A 186 8.03 3.62 -14.03
C LEU A 186 8.30 4.10 -15.46
N THR A 187 9.37 3.60 -16.07
CA THR A 187 9.78 3.94 -17.44
C THR A 187 10.09 2.69 -18.25
N THR A 188 9.71 2.68 -19.51
CA THR A 188 10.12 1.66 -20.47
C THR A 188 11.59 1.82 -20.86
N GLN A 189 12.19 0.79 -21.46
CA GLN A 189 13.61 0.80 -21.88
C GLN A 189 13.96 1.92 -22.87
N ASP A 190 12.98 2.38 -23.66
CA ASP A 190 13.11 3.50 -24.60
C ASP A 190 12.83 4.88 -23.95
N GLY A 191 12.68 4.94 -22.62
CA GLY A 191 12.53 6.18 -21.86
C GLY A 191 11.13 6.78 -21.82
N ARG A 192 10.11 6.09 -22.35
CA ARG A 192 8.71 6.51 -22.23
C ARG A 192 8.15 6.13 -20.85
N ALA A 193 7.02 6.74 -20.48
CA ALA A 193 6.29 6.34 -19.29
C ALA A 193 5.87 4.86 -19.39
N GLY A 194 6.17 4.09 -18.36
CA GLY A 194 5.88 2.67 -18.26
C GLY A 194 4.46 2.40 -17.74
N PRO A 195 4.14 1.11 -17.50
CA PRO A 195 2.80 0.70 -17.10
C PRO A 195 2.52 0.92 -15.60
N LEU A 196 3.44 1.49 -14.81
CA LEU A 196 3.24 1.66 -13.38
C LEU A 196 1.92 2.38 -13.07
N THR A 197 1.06 1.73 -12.29
CA THR A 197 -0.15 2.31 -11.71
C THR A 197 0.10 2.65 -10.26
N TYR A 198 0.08 3.94 -9.95
CA TYR A 198 0.31 4.44 -8.60
C TYR A 198 -1.01 4.45 -7.82
N GLU A 199 -1.10 3.64 -6.75
CA GLU A 199 -2.28 3.61 -5.89
C GLU A 199 -2.31 4.80 -4.95
N ILE A 200 -3.43 5.49 -4.79
CA ILE A 200 -3.60 6.59 -3.81
C ILE A 200 -4.60 6.12 -2.75
N GLU A 201 -4.18 5.97 -1.50
CA GLU A 201 -5.11 5.66 -0.39
C GLU A 201 -5.99 6.89 -0.11
N LEU A 202 -7.31 6.78 -0.28
CA LEU A 202 -8.24 7.89 -0.01
C LEU A 202 -8.63 7.98 1.48
N TYR A 203 -8.81 6.83 2.11
CA TYR A 203 -9.06 6.68 3.55
C TYR A 203 -8.65 5.29 4.01
N GLN A 204 -8.49 5.11 5.32
CA GLN A 204 -8.17 3.81 5.94
C GLN A 204 -9.36 3.36 6.77
N GLY A 205 -9.75 2.08 6.68
CA GLY A 205 -10.90 1.55 7.40
C GLY A 205 -12.07 1.27 6.48
N CYS A 206 -13.23 0.94 7.05
CA CYS A 206 -14.43 0.65 6.27
C CYS A 206 -15.64 1.35 6.87
N VAL A 207 -16.47 1.98 6.04
CA VAL A 207 -17.70 2.61 6.55
C VAL A 207 -18.66 1.60 7.18
N ARG A 208 -18.54 0.32 6.82
CA ARG A 208 -19.29 -0.77 7.46
C ARG A 208 -18.56 -1.36 8.67
N PHE A 209 -17.60 -0.70 9.31
CA PHE A 209 -16.77 -1.29 10.38
C PHE A 209 -17.54 -2.00 11.51
N LYS A 210 -18.75 -1.53 11.88
CA LYS A 210 -19.59 -2.18 12.92
C LYS A 210 -20.27 -3.47 12.43
N ARG A 211 -20.64 -3.55 11.15
CA ARG A 211 -21.42 -4.64 10.53
C ARG A 211 -20.84 -5.04 9.18
N GLY A 212 -19.52 -5.10 9.13
CA GLY A 212 -18.77 -5.29 7.91
C GLY A 212 -18.74 -6.76 7.50
N CYS A 213 -18.27 -7.03 6.29
CA CYS A 213 -18.12 -8.39 5.79
C CYS A 213 -17.23 -9.20 6.75
N ARG A 214 -17.74 -10.34 7.26
CA ARG A 214 -17.08 -11.13 8.32
C ARG A 214 -15.70 -11.65 7.92
N PHE A 215 -15.49 -11.90 6.63
CA PHE A 215 -14.23 -12.37 6.05
C PHE A 215 -13.24 -11.24 5.75
N CYS A 216 -13.68 -9.99 5.72
CA CYS A 216 -12.87 -8.86 5.28
C CYS A 216 -12.01 -8.30 6.42
N ILE A 217 -10.81 -7.85 6.10
CA ILE A 217 -9.91 -7.20 7.06
C ILE A 217 -10.22 -5.71 7.26
N GLU A 218 -10.85 -5.06 6.29
CA GLU A 218 -11.05 -3.61 6.31
C GLU A 218 -11.92 -3.13 7.49
N PRO A 219 -13.01 -3.83 7.88
CA PRO A 219 -13.75 -3.52 9.11
C PRO A 219 -12.89 -3.58 10.38
N LYS A 220 -11.86 -4.44 10.40
CA LYS A 220 -10.96 -4.58 11.58
C LYS A 220 -10.00 -3.41 11.74
N LYS A 221 -9.81 -2.59 10.69
CA LYS A 221 -9.04 -1.34 10.77
C LYS A 221 -9.82 -0.25 11.54
N GLY A 222 -11.14 -0.41 11.68
CA GLY A 222 -12.01 0.44 12.51
C GLY A 222 -12.72 1.53 11.72
N LEU A 223 -13.15 2.57 12.45
CA LEU A 223 -13.80 3.74 11.87
C LEU A 223 -12.92 4.38 10.78
N PRO A 224 -13.47 4.75 9.61
CA PRO A 224 -12.69 5.37 8.55
C PRO A 224 -11.94 6.62 9.00
N LEU A 225 -10.66 6.66 8.65
CA LEU A 225 -9.80 7.82 8.79
C LEU A 225 -9.62 8.45 7.41
N TRP A 226 -10.24 9.62 7.22
CA TRP A 226 -10.25 10.32 5.93
C TRP A 226 -9.00 11.13 5.72
N ARG A 227 -8.43 11.06 4.52
CA ARG A 227 -7.51 12.10 4.07
C ARG A 227 -8.27 13.31 3.57
N THR A 228 -7.64 14.48 3.57
CA THR A 228 -8.22 15.67 2.95
C THR A 228 -8.02 15.62 1.43
N GLU A 229 -8.92 16.26 0.70
CA GLU A 229 -8.86 16.39 -0.77
C GLU A 229 -7.54 17.07 -1.16
N LYS A 230 -7.13 18.09 -0.40
CA LYS A 230 -5.87 18.81 -0.61
C LYS A 230 -4.66 17.88 -0.46
N ASP A 231 -4.62 17.03 0.57
CA ASP A 231 -3.50 16.10 0.78
C ASP A 231 -3.43 15.07 -0.35
N VAL A 232 -4.59 14.56 -0.78
CA VAL A 232 -4.71 13.60 -1.88
C VAL A 232 -4.23 14.22 -3.19
N LEU A 233 -4.71 15.41 -3.54
CA LEU A 233 -4.28 16.13 -4.74
C LEU A 233 -2.78 16.48 -4.70
N SER A 234 -2.27 16.88 -3.53
CA SER A 234 -0.83 17.17 -3.37
C SER A 234 0.04 15.94 -3.59
N GLU A 235 -0.40 14.75 -3.13
CA GLU A 235 0.30 13.50 -3.42
C GLU A 235 0.25 13.15 -4.91
N ILE A 236 -0.90 13.33 -5.57
CA ILE A 236 -1.04 13.10 -7.02
C ILE A 236 -0.06 14.00 -7.77
N THR A 237 -0.02 15.30 -7.49
CA THR A 237 0.92 16.23 -8.12
C THR A 237 2.37 15.80 -7.91
N ALA A 238 2.74 15.43 -6.68
CA ALA A 238 4.10 14.98 -6.36
C ALA A 238 4.49 13.67 -7.10
N ALA A 239 3.55 12.76 -7.29
CA ALA A 239 3.76 11.54 -8.07
C ALA A 239 3.95 11.87 -9.56
N LEU A 240 3.15 12.80 -10.11
CA LEU A 240 3.28 13.26 -11.50
C LEU A 240 4.62 13.98 -11.74
N ASP A 241 5.10 14.76 -10.77
CA ASP A 241 6.44 15.38 -10.78
C ASP A 241 7.55 14.30 -10.82
N SER A 242 7.27 13.14 -10.24
CA SER A 242 8.13 11.95 -10.27
C SER A 242 7.91 11.06 -11.50
N ARG A 243 7.29 11.60 -12.55
CA ARG A 243 7.03 10.96 -13.86
C ARG A 243 5.99 9.83 -13.86
N VAL A 244 5.27 9.64 -12.76
CA VAL A 244 4.05 8.81 -12.79
C VAL A 244 3.06 9.45 -13.76
N VAL A 245 2.32 8.63 -14.50
CA VAL A 245 1.26 9.11 -15.41
C VAL A 245 -0.04 8.31 -15.28
N ASN A 246 -0.03 7.21 -14.51
CA ASN A 246 -1.21 6.38 -14.27
C ASN A 246 -1.46 6.33 -12.76
N VAL A 247 -2.63 6.77 -12.34
CA VAL A 247 -3.06 6.79 -10.95
C VAL A 247 -4.34 5.99 -10.80
N ARG A 248 -4.42 5.22 -9.73
CA ARG A 248 -5.65 4.63 -9.25
C ARG A 248 -5.94 5.18 -7.86
N ILE A 249 -7.12 5.77 -7.67
CA ILE A 249 -7.58 6.17 -6.34
C ILE A 249 -8.11 4.92 -5.65
N GLY A 250 -7.21 4.30 -4.90
CA GLY A 250 -7.37 3.07 -4.14
C GLY A 250 -7.56 3.32 -2.65
N GLY A 251 -7.37 2.27 -1.84
CA GLY A 251 -7.49 2.33 -0.37
C GLY A 251 -8.92 2.51 0.12
N ALA A 252 -9.83 2.92 -0.76
CA ALA A 252 -11.25 3.07 -0.47
C ALA A 252 -11.94 1.72 -0.56
N THR A 253 -12.53 1.28 0.56
CA THR A 253 -13.41 0.12 0.56
C THR A 253 -14.68 0.32 -0.26
N ASP A 254 -15.06 1.59 -0.48
CA ASP A 254 -16.15 2.01 -1.34
C ASP A 254 -15.98 3.49 -1.73
N ILE A 255 -15.72 3.73 -3.01
CA ILE A 255 -15.47 5.09 -3.55
C ILE A 255 -16.66 6.04 -3.31
N TYR A 256 -17.89 5.53 -3.22
CA TYR A 256 -19.09 6.34 -3.00
C TYR A 256 -19.18 6.90 -1.57
N THR A 257 -18.37 6.37 -0.66
CA THR A 257 -18.51 6.68 0.77
C THR A 257 -17.42 7.58 1.31
N TYR A 258 -16.59 8.15 0.44
CA TYR A 258 -15.58 9.12 0.84
C TYR A 258 -16.23 10.31 1.53
N LYS A 259 -15.98 10.44 2.84
CA LYS A 259 -16.62 11.44 3.73
C LYS A 259 -18.15 11.40 3.71
N ALA A 260 -18.72 10.20 3.58
CA ALA A 260 -20.16 9.99 3.76
C ALA A 260 -20.65 10.44 5.14
N GLU A 261 -21.92 10.82 5.22
CA GLU A 261 -22.58 11.22 6.45
C GLU A 261 -23.16 10.01 7.21
N GLY A 262 -23.17 10.09 8.54
CA GLY A 262 -23.75 9.05 9.38
C GLY A 262 -22.97 7.73 9.43
N VAL A 263 -21.66 7.74 9.13
CA VAL A 263 -20.81 6.53 9.11
C VAL A 263 -20.80 5.76 10.43
N GLU A 264 -20.94 6.45 11.56
CA GLU A 264 -21.01 5.79 12.87
C GLU A 264 -22.40 5.24 13.19
N ASP A 265 -23.46 5.88 12.69
CA ASP A 265 -24.82 5.70 13.18
C ASP A 265 -25.69 4.87 12.23
N LEU A 266 -25.43 4.97 10.93
CA LEU A 266 -26.22 4.36 9.88
C LEU A 266 -25.62 3.03 9.43
N GLU A 267 -26.48 2.11 9.01
CA GLU A 267 -26.05 0.89 8.33
C GLU A 267 -25.51 1.17 6.93
N TYR A 268 -26.19 2.08 6.25
CA TYR A 268 -25.89 2.58 4.92
C TYR A 268 -25.66 4.09 5.04
N PRO A 269 -24.41 4.51 5.25
CA PRO A 269 -24.07 5.93 5.32
C PRO A 269 -24.46 6.65 4.03
N ILE A 270 -24.81 7.93 4.15
CA ILE A 270 -25.31 8.72 3.04
C ILE A 270 -24.11 9.26 2.25
N PRO A 271 -23.93 8.89 0.96
CA PRO A 271 -22.87 9.41 0.12
C PRO A 271 -22.85 10.94 0.07
N ASN A 272 -21.65 11.51 0.12
CA ASN A 272 -21.43 12.94 -0.09
C ASN A 272 -20.72 13.14 -1.44
N PRO A 273 -21.40 13.69 -2.47
CA PRO A 273 -20.81 13.80 -3.80
C PRO A 273 -19.66 14.80 -3.91
N GLU A 274 -19.66 15.86 -3.11
CA GLU A 274 -18.75 17.01 -3.29
C GLU A 274 -17.26 16.65 -3.04
N PRO A 275 -16.87 15.93 -1.98
CA PRO A 275 -15.48 15.56 -1.71
C PRO A 275 -14.80 14.78 -2.83
N ILE A 276 -15.46 13.73 -3.35
CA ILE A 276 -14.88 12.90 -4.40
C ILE A 276 -14.83 13.65 -5.74
N ALA A 277 -15.83 14.49 -6.02
CA ALA A 277 -15.81 15.35 -7.20
C ALA A 277 -14.63 16.34 -7.18
N LYS A 278 -14.32 16.95 -6.03
CA LYS A 278 -13.13 17.81 -5.88
C LYS A 278 -11.83 17.07 -6.19
N VAL A 279 -11.68 15.85 -5.68
CA VAL A 279 -10.48 15.04 -5.93
C VAL A 279 -10.37 14.66 -7.41
N LEU A 280 -11.46 14.17 -8.02
CA LEU A 280 -11.42 13.68 -9.40
C LEU A 280 -11.24 14.81 -10.43
N HIS A 281 -11.99 15.90 -10.30
CA HIS A 281 -11.80 17.06 -11.17
C HIS A 281 -10.44 17.71 -10.94
N GLY A 282 -10.01 17.88 -9.68
CA GLY A 282 -8.70 18.44 -9.36
C GLY A 282 -7.55 17.60 -9.92
N ALA A 283 -7.64 16.26 -9.87
CA ALA A 283 -6.64 15.40 -10.47
C ALA A 283 -6.57 15.57 -12.00
N ARG A 284 -7.70 15.84 -12.64
CA ARG A 284 -7.80 16.06 -14.10
C ARG A 284 -7.34 17.44 -14.57
N GLU A 285 -7.13 18.39 -13.67
CA GLU A 285 -6.50 19.68 -14.03
C GLU A 285 -5.05 19.51 -14.51
N ASP A 286 -4.39 18.42 -14.12
CA ASP A 286 -3.03 18.10 -14.56
C ASP A 286 -3.04 17.18 -15.80
N GLU A 287 -2.75 17.76 -16.97
CA GLU A 287 -2.73 17.05 -18.26
C GLU A 287 -1.67 15.93 -18.35
N ARG A 288 -0.72 15.87 -17.42
CA ARG A 288 0.26 14.77 -17.35
C ARG A 288 -0.38 13.44 -16.92
N LEU A 289 -1.52 13.50 -16.23
CA LEU A 289 -2.28 12.33 -15.79
C LEU A 289 -3.01 11.67 -16.97
N LYS A 290 -2.47 10.55 -17.45
CA LYS A 290 -3.00 9.81 -18.60
C LYS A 290 -4.12 8.87 -18.20
N ILE A 291 -3.89 8.08 -17.15
CA ILE A 291 -4.85 7.09 -16.65
C ILE A 291 -5.27 7.49 -15.25
N LEU A 292 -6.58 7.69 -15.06
CA LEU A 292 -7.19 7.88 -13.74
C LEU A 292 -8.29 6.84 -13.56
N HIS A 293 -8.06 5.90 -12.67
CA HIS A 293 -9.04 4.90 -12.24
C HIS A 293 -9.36 5.05 -10.76
N VAL A 294 -10.38 4.32 -10.30
CA VAL A 294 -10.77 4.24 -8.90
C VAL A 294 -10.89 2.78 -8.47
N ASP A 295 -11.11 2.58 -7.18
CA ASP A 295 -11.34 1.29 -6.56
C ASP A 295 -12.79 0.80 -6.66
N ASN A 296 -13.11 -0.17 -5.80
CA ASN A 296 -14.38 -0.84 -5.64
C ASN A 296 -15.51 0.13 -5.21
N ALA A 297 -16.74 -0.35 -5.40
CA ALA A 297 -17.95 0.30 -4.93
C ALA A 297 -18.85 -0.72 -4.22
N ASN A 298 -19.62 -0.24 -3.25
CA ASN A 298 -20.58 -1.09 -2.55
C ASN A 298 -21.97 -0.97 -3.18
N PRO A 299 -22.50 -2.04 -3.80
CA PRO A 299 -23.80 -1.99 -4.46
C PRO A 299 -24.96 -1.65 -3.49
N SER A 300 -24.87 -2.03 -2.22
CA SER A 300 -25.89 -1.70 -1.23
C SER A 300 -25.92 -0.21 -0.90
N ILE A 301 -24.77 0.46 -0.84
CA ILE A 301 -24.73 1.92 -0.61
C ILE A 301 -25.39 2.65 -1.77
N VAL A 302 -25.07 2.24 -3.00
CA VAL A 302 -25.66 2.82 -4.21
C VAL A 302 -27.17 2.62 -4.25
N ALA A 303 -27.65 1.40 -3.95
CA ALA A 303 -29.06 1.06 -3.98
C ALA A 303 -29.90 1.84 -2.95
N GLU A 304 -29.37 2.05 -1.75
CA GLU A 304 -30.06 2.77 -0.68
C GLU A 304 -29.99 4.31 -0.84
N ASN A 305 -29.07 4.82 -1.67
CA ASN A 305 -28.82 6.25 -1.83
C ASN A 305 -28.74 6.68 -3.31
N LEU A 306 -29.82 6.45 -4.07
CA LEU A 306 -29.83 6.62 -5.53
C LEU A 306 -29.46 8.03 -6.01
N GLU A 307 -30.01 9.08 -5.38
CA GLU A 307 -29.79 10.46 -5.81
C GLU A 307 -28.32 10.90 -5.68
N PRO A 308 -27.70 10.88 -4.48
CA PRO A 308 -26.29 11.28 -4.34
C PRO A 308 -25.35 10.29 -5.05
N SER A 309 -25.70 9.00 -5.13
CA SER A 309 -24.89 8.05 -5.91
C SER A 309 -24.94 8.35 -7.40
N THR A 310 -26.08 8.79 -7.94
CA THR A 310 -26.18 9.20 -9.35
C THR A 310 -25.28 10.39 -9.65
N GLU A 311 -25.17 11.35 -8.73
CA GLU A 311 -24.24 12.48 -8.88
C GLU A 311 -22.79 12.02 -8.91
N ILE A 312 -22.39 11.16 -7.97
CA ILE A 312 -21.05 10.57 -7.95
C ILE A 312 -20.78 9.78 -9.24
N THR A 313 -21.72 8.95 -9.70
CA THR A 313 -21.55 8.18 -10.95
C THR A 313 -21.34 9.10 -12.16
N LYS A 314 -22.06 10.22 -12.27
CA LYS A 314 -21.83 11.19 -13.35
C LYS A 314 -20.42 11.77 -13.30
N THR A 315 -19.97 12.20 -12.13
CA THR A 315 -18.59 12.66 -11.93
C THR A 315 -17.57 11.59 -12.32
N LEU A 316 -17.78 10.32 -11.94
CA LEU A 316 -16.90 9.22 -12.33
C LEU A 316 -16.86 9.04 -13.85
N VAL A 317 -18.01 9.08 -14.53
CA VAL A 317 -18.08 8.99 -16.01
C VAL A 317 -17.37 10.16 -16.69
N GLU A 318 -17.48 11.37 -16.14
CA GLU A 318 -16.86 12.58 -16.69
C GLU A 318 -15.33 12.63 -16.49
N THR A 319 -14.82 11.97 -15.46
CA THR A 319 -13.43 12.14 -15.01
C THR A 319 -12.56 10.90 -15.17
N LEU A 320 -13.09 9.68 -15.14
CA LEU A 320 -12.26 8.48 -15.24
C LEU A 320 -11.80 8.21 -16.67
N SER A 321 -10.66 7.53 -16.81
CA SER A 321 -10.15 7.13 -18.13
C SER A 321 -10.94 5.92 -18.67
N ASP A 322 -10.95 5.78 -20.01
CA ASP A 322 -11.50 4.60 -20.68
C ASP A 322 -10.91 3.30 -20.09
N GLY A 323 -11.79 2.32 -19.86
CA GLY A 323 -11.42 1.06 -19.23
C GLY A 323 -11.45 1.08 -17.70
N ALA A 324 -11.83 2.19 -17.08
CA ALA A 324 -12.15 2.22 -15.66
C ALA A 324 -13.30 1.25 -15.34
N VAL A 325 -13.13 0.46 -14.28
CA VAL A 325 -14.11 -0.52 -13.82
C VAL A 325 -14.37 -0.27 -12.33
N LEU A 326 -15.66 -0.21 -11.99
CA LEU A 326 -16.10 -0.29 -10.59
C LEU A 326 -16.45 -1.74 -10.29
N SER A 327 -15.64 -2.39 -9.47
CA SER A 327 -15.94 -3.73 -8.98
C SER A 327 -16.97 -3.64 -7.86
N PHE A 328 -18.10 -4.32 -8.03
CA PHE A 328 -19.14 -4.43 -7.00
C PHE A 328 -18.96 -5.72 -6.19
N GLY A 329 -18.70 -5.57 -4.89
CA GLY A 329 -18.66 -6.69 -3.94
C GLY A 329 -20.07 -7.17 -3.61
N LEU A 330 -20.65 -8.04 -4.44
CA LEU A 330 -21.92 -8.72 -4.11
C LEU A 330 -21.73 -9.83 -3.07
N GLU A 331 -20.53 -10.42 -3.05
CA GLU A 331 -20.08 -11.53 -2.20
C GLU A 331 -20.81 -12.87 -2.39
N SER A 332 -22.14 -12.87 -2.41
CA SER A 332 -22.97 -14.04 -2.70
C SER A 332 -24.30 -13.62 -3.32
N ALA A 333 -24.85 -14.42 -4.24
CA ALA A 333 -26.22 -14.25 -4.72
C ALA A 333 -27.23 -15.16 -3.96
N ASP A 334 -26.74 -15.99 -3.02
CA ASP A 334 -27.54 -16.87 -2.19
C ASP A 334 -28.01 -16.13 -0.92
N PRO A 335 -29.34 -15.93 -0.72
CA PRO A 335 -29.87 -15.28 0.46
C PRO A 335 -29.48 -15.96 1.78
N GLU A 336 -29.33 -17.29 1.81
CA GLU A 336 -28.96 -18.02 3.03
C GLU A 336 -27.54 -17.67 3.51
N VAL A 337 -26.67 -17.20 2.62
CA VAL A 337 -25.31 -16.76 2.96
C VAL A 337 -25.30 -15.35 3.57
N HIS A 338 -26.32 -14.53 3.28
CA HIS A 338 -26.44 -13.17 3.80
C HIS A 338 -27.08 -13.10 5.20
N GLU A 339 -27.95 -14.05 5.55
CA GLU A 339 -28.61 -14.17 6.86
C GLU A 339 -27.66 -14.59 8.01
#